data_AF-A0A3Q3JKZ9-F1
#
_entry.id   AF-A0A3Q3JKZ9-F1
#
_cell.length_a   1.000
_cell.length_b   1.000
_cell.length_c   1.000
_cell.angle_alpha   90.00
_cell.angle_beta   90.00
_cell.angle_gamma   90.00
#
_symmetry.space_group_name_H-M   'P 1'
#
loop_
_entity.id
_entity.type
_entity.pdbx_description
1 polymer ?
#
loop_
_entity_poly.entity_id
_entity_poly.type
_entity_poly.pdbx_seq_one_letter_code
_entity_poly.pdbx_strand_id
1 'polypeptide(L)'
;LKSLSGTGSARTGAPGGLHQLRQRSPWQDAQSFCREYHTDLLTIKSEEENQNLAGTKGWIGLYRQNSAGPWKWSRGDEIATFTSF
;
A
#
# COMPACT_ATOMS: atom_id res chain seq x y z
N LEU A 1 6.84 0.46 8.52
CA LEU A 1 7.71 -0.68 8.13
C LEU A 1 8.26 -0.45 6.72
N LYS A 2 9.55 -0.09 6.62
CA LYS A 2 10.29 0.09 5.35
C LYS A 2 11.02 -1.21 5.02
N SER A 3 11.21 -1.52 3.75
CA SER A 3 12.31 -2.39 3.32
C SER A 3 13.08 -1.74 2.18
N LEU A 4 14.41 -1.87 2.23
CA LEU A 4 15.42 -1.34 1.32
C LEU A 4 16.02 -2.48 0.46
N SER A 5 16.56 -2.05 -0.68
CA SER A 5 17.58 -2.67 -1.55
C SER A 5 17.21 -3.84 -2.47
N GLY A 6 17.79 -3.76 -3.68
CA GLY A 6 17.79 -4.83 -4.68
C GLY A 6 18.08 -4.32 -6.09
N THR A 7 19.32 -3.91 -6.36
CA THR A 7 19.84 -3.72 -7.74
C THR A 7 19.86 -5.05 -8.49
N GLY A 8 19.31 -5.09 -9.71
CA GLY A 8 19.43 -6.23 -10.61
C GLY A 8 19.46 -5.78 -12.06
N SER A 9 20.65 -5.77 -12.65
CA SER A 9 20.88 -5.61 -14.08
C SER A 9 20.84 -6.99 -14.74
N ALA A 10 20.02 -7.19 -15.77
CA ALA A 10 20.29 -8.14 -16.85
C ALA A 10 19.47 -7.79 -18.10
N ARG A 11 20.19 -7.74 -19.23
CA ARG A 11 19.70 -7.60 -20.60
C ARG A 11 19.13 -8.93 -21.09
N THR A 12 18.08 -8.91 -21.91
CA THR A 12 17.94 -9.61 -23.22
C THR A 12 16.53 -9.38 -23.78
N GLY A 13 16.43 -9.04 -25.06
CA GLY A 13 15.16 -8.80 -25.75
C GLY A 13 14.44 -10.07 -26.18
N ALA A 14 13.11 -10.00 -26.23
CA ALA A 14 12.21 -10.95 -26.89
C ALA A 14 11.12 -10.17 -27.65
N PRO A 15 10.76 -10.58 -28.89
CA PRO A 15 9.66 -9.98 -29.65
C PRO A 15 8.37 -10.74 -29.36
N GLY A 16 7.42 -10.09 -28.68
CA GLY A 16 6.14 -10.67 -28.32
C GLY A 16 5.53 -9.82 -27.22
N GLY A 17 4.26 -9.44 -27.39
CA GLY A 17 3.57 -8.39 -26.63
C GLY A 17 3.95 -8.33 -25.15
N LEU A 18 4.21 -7.11 -24.68
CA LEU A 18 4.49 -6.82 -23.28
C LEU A 18 3.29 -7.26 -22.42
N HIS A 19 3.27 -8.53 -21.99
CA HIS A 19 2.73 -8.85 -20.69
C HIS A 19 3.65 -8.16 -19.69
N GLN A 20 3.38 -6.88 -19.46
CA GLN A 20 3.97 -6.16 -18.36
C GLN A 20 3.43 -6.86 -17.11
N LEU A 21 4.17 -7.84 -16.62
CA LEU A 21 4.03 -8.37 -15.27
C LEU A 21 4.27 -7.16 -14.37
N ARG A 22 3.23 -6.36 -14.13
CA ARG A 22 3.25 -5.29 -13.12
C ARG A 22 3.56 -6.01 -11.83
N GLN A 23 4.80 -5.95 -11.39
CA GLN A 23 5.17 -6.44 -10.06
C GLN A 23 4.38 -5.61 -9.07
N ARG A 24 3.30 -6.19 -8.55
CA ARG A 24 2.50 -5.57 -7.50
C ARG A 24 3.29 -5.68 -6.20
N SER A 25 3.26 -4.62 -5.41
CA SER A 25 3.78 -4.72 -4.04
C SER A 25 2.82 -5.55 -3.19
N PRO A 26 3.29 -6.20 -2.11
CA PRO A 26 2.41 -6.91 -1.19
C PRO A 26 1.28 -6.04 -0.62
N TRP A 27 1.51 -4.73 -0.48
CA TRP A 27 0.47 -3.77 -0.10
C TRP A 27 -0.61 -3.61 -1.17
N GLN A 28 -0.22 -3.54 -2.45
CA GLN A 28 -1.17 -3.47 -3.58
C GLN A 28 -1.98 -4.75 -3.74
N ASP A 29 -1.38 -5.91 -3.45
CA ASP A 29 -2.11 -7.18 -3.45
C ASP A 29 -3.12 -7.26 -2.31
N ALA A 30 -2.72 -6.87 -1.09
CA ALA A 30 -3.65 -6.78 0.04
C ALA A 30 -4.80 -5.81 -0.22
N GLN A 31 -4.50 -4.66 -0.83
CA GLN A 31 -5.52 -3.70 -1.24
C GLN A 31 -6.47 -4.28 -2.29
N SER A 32 -5.93 -4.97 -3.30
CA SER A 32 -6.75 -5.60 -4.36
C SER A 32 -7.68 -6.64 -3.76
N PHE A 33 -7.16 -7.49 -2.88
CA PHE A 33 -7.95 -8.48 -2.14
C PHE A 33 -9.07 -7.82 -1.33
N CYS A 34 -8.76 -6.77 -0.55
CA CYS A 34 -9.79 -6.06 0.22
C CYS A 34 -10.83 -5.37 -0.66
N ARG A 35 -10.50 -4.91 -1.87
CA ARG A 35 -11.47 -4.31 -2.80
C ARG A 35 -12.29 -5.35 -3.57
N GLU A 36 -11.77 -6.57 -3.70
CA GLU A 36 -12.49 -7.69 -4.33
C GLU A 36 -13.56 -8.25 -3.39
N TYR A 37 -13.27 -8.37 -2.09
CA TYR A 37 -14.15 -9.02 -1.11
C TYR A 37 -14.79 -8.06 -0.09
N HIS A 38 -14.28 -6.84 0.04
CA HIS A 38 -14.74 -5.82 0.99
C HIS A 38 -14.70 -4.43 0.33
N THR A 39 -14.63 -3.36 1.13
CA THR A 39 -14.53 -1.98 0.60
C THR A 39 -13.11 -1.59 0.21
N ASP A 40 -12.16 -1.65 1.15
CA ASP A 40 -10.74 -1.31 0.97
C ASP A 40 -9.96 -1.75 2.22
N LEU A 41 -8.65 -1.49 2.27
CA LEU A 41 -7.84 -1.57 3.48
C LEU A 41 -8.34 -0.58 4.55
N LEU A 42 -8.07 -0.94 5.80
CA LEU A 42 -8.51 -0.19 6.97
C LEU A 42 -7.92 1.23 6.99
N THR A 43 -8.76 2.19 7.35
CA THR A 43 -8.40 3.58 7.64
C THR A 43 -8.45 3.78 9.14
N ILE A 44 -7.45 4.46 9.71
CA ILE A 44 -7.39 4.76 11.14
C ILE A 44 -7.54 6.28 11.29
N LYS A 45 -8.60 6.72 11.96
CA LYS A 45 -8.99 8.13 12.05
C LYS A 45 -8.72 8.74 13.42
N SER A 46 -8.38 7.94 14.42
CA SER A 46 -8.14 8.40 15.79
C SER A 46 -7.13 7.53 16.55
N GLU A 47 -6.63 8.09 17.65
CA GLU A 47 -5.78 7.34 18.61
C GLU A 47 -6.54 6.14 19.21
N GLU A 48 -7.82 6.32 19.52
CA GLU A 48 -8.65 5.24 20.06
C GLU A 48 -8.74 4.05 19.09
N GLU A 49 -8.96 4.31 17.80
CA GLU A 49 -8.93 3.25 16.77
C GLU A 49 -7.55 2.58 16.69
N ASN A 50 -6.47 3.35 16.79
CA ASN A 50 -5.11 2.81 16.79
C ASN A 50 -4.87 1.87 17.99
N GLN A 51 -5.28 2.29 19.18
CA GLN A 51 -5.16 1.50 20.42
C GLN A 51 -6.01 0.23 20.37
N ASN A 52 -7.22 0.30 19.81
CA ASN A 52 -8.09 -0.86 19.62
C ASN A 52 -7.46 -1.91 18.68
N LEU A 53 -6.54 -1.50 17.82
CA LEU A 53 -5.81 -2.36 16.89
C LEU A 53 -4.43 -2.76 17.42
N ALA A 54 -4.05 -2.33 18.63
CA ALA A 54 -2.76 -2.65 19.23
C ALA A 54 -2.54 -4.17 19.28
N GLY A 55 -1.40 -4.63 18.78
CA GLY A 55 -1.07 -6.06 18.68
C GLY A 55 -1.62 -6.78 17.44
N THR A 56 -2.49 -6.14 16.66
CA THR A 56 -2.94 -6.66 15.36
C THR A 56 -1.87 -6.45 14.30
N LYS A 57 -1.64 -7.46 13.45
CA LYS A 57 -0.73 -7.39 12.31
C LYS A 57 -1.53 -7.39 11.02
N GLY A 58 -1.28 -6.41 10.15
CA GLY A 58 -1.93 -6.33 8.85
C GLY A 58 -1.50 -5.10 8.06
N TRP A 59 -1.86 -5.07 6.78
CA TRP A 59 -1.72 -3.88 5.96
C TRP A 59 -2.87 -2.90 6.27
N ILE A 60 -2.55 -1.62 6.37
CA ILE A 60 -3.53 -0.53 6.46
C ILE A 60 -3.53 0.27 5.15
N GLY A 61 -4.58 1.05 4.92
CA GLY A 61 -4.79 1.82 3.70
C GLY A 61 -3.89 3.05 3.55
N LEU A 62 -2.88 3.23 4.40
CA LEU A 62 -2.02 4.42 4.37
C LEU A 62 -1.04 4.36 3.20
N TYR A 63 -1.08 5.36 2.31
CA TYR A 63 -0.23 5.39 1.13
C TYR A 63 0.15 6.83 0.74
N ARG A 64 1.15 6.96 -0.14
CA ARG A 64 1.52 8.24 -0.78
C ARG A 64 2.07 7.98 -2.17
N GLN A 65 1.79 8.87 -3.12
CA GLN A 65 2.23 8.70 -4.51
C GLN A 65 3.74 8.85 -4.69
N ASN A 66 4.36 9.76 -3.92
CA ASN A 66 5.80 9.97 -3.91
C ASN A 66 6.27 10.41 -2.52
N SER A 67 7.58 10.55 -2.32
CA SER A 67 8.16 10.87 -1.00
C SER A 67 7.85 12.27 -0.48
N ALA A 68 7.45 13.19 -1.36
CA ALA A 68 7.12 14.59 -1.03
C ALA A 68 5.60 14.82 -0.87
N GLY A 69 4.77 13.90 -1.33
CA GLY A 69 3.31 14.00 -1.25
C GLY A 69 2.76 13.70 0.14
N PRO A 70 1.54 14.17 0.44
CA PRO A 70 0.87 13.88 1.69
C PRO A 70 0.58 12.38 1.81
N TRP A 71 0.47 11.91 3.06
CA TRP A 71 -0.14 10.62 3.32
C TRP A 71 -1.63 10.69 3.07
N LYS A 72 -2.16 9.64 2.45
CA LYS A 72 -3.57 9.51 2.09
C LYS A 72 -4.08 8.14 2.47
N TRP A 73 -5.38 8.04 2.64
CA TRP A 73 -6.08 6.77 2.83
C TRP A 73 -6.55 6.22 1.49
N SER A 74 -6.29 4.93 1.24
CA SER A 74 -6.68 4.25 0.01
C SER A 74 -8.19 4.26 -0.21
N ARG A 75 -8.95 4.20 0.89
CA ARG A 75 -10.39 4.39 0.91
C ARG A 75 -10.71 5.87 0.73
N GLY A 76 -11.33 6.23 -0.39
CA GLY A 76 -11.80 7.59 -0.66
C GLY A 76 -10.73 8.60 -1.05
N ASP A 77 -9.45 8.22 -1.03
CA ASP A 77 -8.33 9.10 -1.40
C ASP A 77 -8.25 10.39 -0.55
N GLU A 78 -8.67 10.29 0.71
CA GLU A 78 -8.66 11.38 1.70
C GLU A 78 -7.23 11.61 2.23
N ILE A 79 -6.86 12.86 2.49
CA ILE A 79 -5.58 13.18 3.17
C ILE A 79 -5.67 12.66 4.61
N ALA A 80 -4.64 11.94 5.05
CA ALA A 80 -4.58 11.42 6.40
C ALA A 80 -4.40 12.56 7.40
N THR A 81 -5.39 12.77 8.27
CA THR A 81 -5.35 13.76 9.36
C THR A 81 -4.76 13.18 10.65
N PHE A 82 -4.77 11.85 10.79
CA PHE A 82 -4.15 11.11 11.86
C PHE A 82 -3.04 10.21 11.30
N THR A 83 -1.80 10.46 11.72
CA THR A 83 -0.61 9.70 11.27
C THR A 83 0.35 9.36 12.41
N SER A 84 -0.08 9.55 13.66
CA SER A 84 0.71 9.23 14.85
C SER A 84 0.40 7.79 15.25
N PHE A 85 1.20 6.84 14.77
CA PHE A 85 1.06 5.41 15.05
C PHE A 85 2.17 4.91 15.95
#